data_AF-A0A1F9L6Z7-F1
#
_entry.id   AF-A0A1F9L6Z7-F1
#
_cell.length_a   1.000
_cell.length_b   1.000
_cell.length_c   1.000
_cell.angle_alpha   90.00
_cell.angle_beta   90.00
_cell.angle_gamma   90.00
#
_symmetry.space_group_name_H-M   'P 1'
#
loop_
_entity.id
_entity.type
_entity.pdbx_description
1 polymer ?
#
loop_
_entity_poly.entity_id
_entity_poly.type
_entity_poly.pdbx_seq_one_letter_code
_entity_poly.pdbx_strand_id
1 'polypeptide(L)'
;MKRTAPFDTALLYRSLEEQAGRHPVRALRLSGKGAEPLGLLLIGNTVSEAEVASALAALRFPDQPRPAPLGQAEEKLPGQPWFRRQLAVEMDRVQQSKLPCALLLITLSGHGVLAEQAAAALAPCLHPGDLLSGFTKNGLALIMPGAAVGKARRRAEEMRAALRTAAFLKGPAGVAPSLALGIAVCHAYETLPAERFLALAEAELARAAQMGSDAICQRAAAHAEDSCQVTVEERAQLWMQPRKASRAAAGMAA
;
A
#
# COMPACT_ATOMS: atom_id res chain seq x y z
N MET A 1 -6.39 27.02 -22.33
CA MET A 1 -5.23 27.19 -21.42
C MET A 1 -4.27 26.04 -21.69
N LYS A 2 -3.07 26.35 -22.19
CA LYS A 2 -2.07 25.35 -22.63
C LYS A 2 -1.49 24.65 -21.39
N ARG A 3 -1.54 23.31 -21.38
CA ARG A 3 -0.84 22.46 -20.41
C ARG A 3 0.65 22.79 -20.46
N THR A 4 1.19 23.27 -19.35
CA THR A 4 2.62 23.48 -19.13
C THR A 4 3.36 22.14 -19.27
N ALA A 5 4.55 22.21 -19.90
CA ALA A 5 5.37 21.09 -20.33
C ALA A 5 5.70 20.10 -19.19
N PRO A 6 5.97 18.81 -19.50
CA PRO A 6 6.53 17.89 -18.52
C PRO A 6 7.86 18.46 -18.02
N PHE A 7 7.97 18.71 -16.72
CA PHE A 7 9.24 19.05 -16.10
C PHE A 7 10.21 17.89 -16.38
N ASP A 8 11.34 18.19 -17.02
CA ASP A 8 12.40 17.23 -17.29
C ASP A 8 12.97 16.76 -15.94
N THR A 9 12.57 15.56 -15.52
CA THR A 9 12.98 14.92 -14.27
C THR A 9 14.51 14.90 -14.11
N ALA A 10 15.25 14.85 -15.23
CA ALA A 10 16.72 14.89 -15.22
C ALA A 10 17.28 16.27 -14.82
N LEU A 11 16.56 17.37 -15.08
CA LEU A 11 16.93 18.70 -14.61
C LEU A 11 16.65 18.86 -13.11
N LEU A 12 15.54 18.29 -12.62
CA LEU A 12 15.21 18.29 -11.20
C LEU A 12 16.30 17.56 -10.38
N TYR A 13 16.70 16.36 -10.81
CA TYR A 13 17.74 15.61 -10.11
C TYR A 13 19.09 16.31 -10.12
N ARG A 14 19.48 16.91 -11.26
CA ARG A 14 20.72 17.71 -11.33
C ARG A 14 20.71 18.89 -10.37
N SER A 15 19.57 19.60 -10.27
CA SER A 15 19.45 20.73 -9.34
C SER A 15 19.54 20.28 -7.88
N LEU A 16 18.93 19.14 -7.52
CA LEU A 16 18.99 18.58 -6.17
C LEU A 16 20.40 18.11 -5.80
N GLU A 17 21.15 17.53 -6.73
CA GLU A 17 22.56 17.16 -6.52
C GLU A 17 23.44 18.38 -6.29
N GLU A 18 23.24 19.44 -7.07
CA GLU A 18 23.99 20.70 -6.90
C GLU A 18 23.71 21.34 -5.55
N GLN A 19 22.45 21.34 -5.10
CA GLN A 19 22.07 21.86 -3.79
C GLN A 19 22.61 20.98 -2.66
N ALA A 20 22.57 19.65 -2.80
CA ALA A 20 23.11 18.71 -1.82
C ALA A 20 24.61 18.96 -1.56
N GLY A 21 25.39 19.28 -2.60
CA GLY A 21 26.81 19.62 -2.47
C GLY A 21 27.12 20.84 -1.61
N ARG A 22 26.12 21.68 -1.28
CA ARG A 22 26.27 22.85 -0.38
C ARG A 22 25.99 22.52 1.09
N HIS A 23 25.62 21.28 1.38
CA HIS A 23 25.28 20.78 2.71
C HIS A 23 26.17 19.57 3.05
N PRO A 24 26.31 19.18 4.34
CA PRO A 24 27.10 18.02 4.74
C PRO A 24 26.35 16.70 4.45
N VAL A 25 25.84 16.58 3.22
CA VAL A 25 25.09 15.42 2.73
C VAL A 25 25.66 14.99 1.38
N ARG A 26 25.59 13.69 1.11
CA ARG A 26 25.89 13.08 -0.18
C ARG A 26 24.59 12.67 -0.86
N ALA A 27 24.52 12.90 -2.17
CA ALA A 27 23.41 12.47 -3.00
C ALA A 27 23.75 11.13 -3.68
N LEU A 28 22.88 10.14 -3.52
CA LEU A 28 22.99 8.83 -4.15
C LEU A 28 21.83 8.65 -5.12
N ARG A 29 22.15 8.42 -6.40
CA ARG A 29 21.14 8.07 -7.41
C ARG A 29 20.66 6.65 -7.18
N LEU A 30 19.35 6.49 -7.17
CA LEU A 30 18.70 5.20 -7.01
C LEU A 30 18.35 4.69 -8.41
N SER A 31 19.14 3.75 -8.93
CA SER A 31 18.99 3.24 -10.30
C SER A 31 17.97 2.10 -10.34
N GLY A 32 17.05 2.14 -11.32
CA GLY A 32 16.12 1.06 -11.63
C GLY A 32 16.55 0.23 -12.84
N LYS A 33 15.62 -0.53 -13.44
CA LYS A 33 15.84 -1.24 -14.71
C LYS A 33 15.96 -0.32 -15.94
N GLY A 34 15.68 0.97 -15.79
CA GLY A 34 15.74 1.98 -16.86
C GLY A 34 16.98 2.89 -16.76
N ALA A 35 17.14 3.74 -17.78
CA ALA A 35 18.23 4.73 -17.84
C ALA A 35 18.02 5.94 -16.92
N GLU A 36 16.78 6.19 -16.48
CA GLU A 36 16.45 7.27 -15.56
C GLU A 36 16.52 6.80 -14.10
N PRO A 37 17.06 7.63 -13.19
CA PRO A 37 17.08 7.31 -11.76
C PRO A 37 15.64 7.31 -11.20
N LEU A 38 15.31 6.25 -10.46
CA LEU A 38 14.04 6.09 -9.73
C LEU A 38 13.87 7.13 -8.62
N GLY A 39 14.97 7.68 -8.14
CA GLY A 39 14.99 8.65 -7.05
C GLY A 39 16.40 9.12 -6.72
N LEU A 40 16.47 10.11 -5.83
CA LEU A 40 17.70 10.61 -5.23
C LEU A 40 17.61 10.45 -3.70
N LEU A 41 18.57 9.76 -3.10
CA LEU A 41 18.68 9.62 -1.65
C LEU A 41 19.75 10.58 -1.12
N LEU A 42 19.38 11.45 -0.19
CA LEU A 42 20.30 12.37 0.48
C LEU A 42 20.69 11.80 1.85
N ILE A 43 21.98 11.60 2.08
CA ILE A 43 22.50 10.99 3.32
C ILE A 43 23.53 11.91 3.94
N GLY A 44 23.50 12.11 5.25
CA GLY A 44 24.56 12.83 5.96
C GLY A 44 25.95 12.22 5.74
N ASN A 45 26.97 13.05 5.60
CA ASN A 45 28.36 12.62 5.39
C ASN A 45 28.97 11.89 6.61
N THR A 46 28.27 11.93 7.75
CA THR A 46 28.66 11.24 8.99
C THR A 46 28.24 9.78 9.02
N VAL A 47 27.40 9.32 8.09
CA VAL A 47 26.92 7.93 8.02
C VAL A 47 27.94 7.08 7.28
N SER A 48 28.37 5.98 7.89
CA SER A 48 29.38 5.09 7.28
C SER A 48 28.88 4.44 5.99
N GLU A 49 29.80 4.05 5.10
CA GLU A 49 29.42 3.34 3.87
C GLU A 49 28.73 1.99 4.16
N ALA A 50 29.13 1.29 5.22
CA ALA A 50 28.52 0.04 5.62
C ALA A 50 27.06 0.22 6.09
N GLU A 51 26.77 1.26 6.89
CA GLU A 51 25.41 1.59 7.30
C GLU A 51 24.55 2.05 6.13
N VAL A 52 25.13 2.81 5.20
CA VAL A 52 24.44 3.20 3.97
C VAL A 52 24.14 2.00 3.09
N ALA A 53 25.09 1.09 2.90
CA ALA A 53 24.88 -0.14 2.14
C ALA A 53 23.80 -1.02 2.80
N SER A 54 23.80 -1.13 4.12
CA SER A 54 22.79 -1.85 4.90
C SER A 54 21.40 -1.20 4.77
N ALA A 55 21.33 0.13 4.91
CA ALA A 55 20.09 0.89 4.72
C ALA A 55 19.58 0.81 3.29
N LEU A 56 20.45 0.89 2.28
CA LEU A 56 20.09 0.71 0.86
C LEU A 56 19.63 -0.71 0.56
N ALA A 57 20.23 -1.72 1.17
CA ALA A 57 19.77 -3.11 1.07
C ALA A 57 18.41 -3.33 1.75
N ALA A 58 18.10 -2.55 2.79
CA ALA A 58 16.80 -2.54 3.45
C ALA A 58 15.75 -1.69 2.72
N LEU A 59 16.18 -0.64 2.01
CA LEU A 59 15.32 0.22 1.19
C LEU A 59 14.85 -0.56 -0.04
N ARG A 60 13.58 -0.96 0.00
CA ARG A 60 12.93 -1.63 -1.13
C ARG A 60 12.26 -0.58 -2.01
N PHE A 61 12.77 -0.41 -3.22
CA PHE A 61 12.11 0.42 -4.22
C PHE A 61 10.80 -0.23 -4.66
N PRO A 62 9.72 0.54 -4.91
CA PRO A 62 8.47 0.01 -5.43
C PRO A 62 8.63 -0.76 -6.76
N ASP A 63 9.70 -0.47 -7.52
CA ASP A 63 10.05 -1.14 -8.78
C ASP A 63 11.08 -2.27 -8.66
N GLN A 64 11.62 -2.52 -7.46
CA GLN A 64 12.31 -3.78 -7.26
C GLN A 64 11.23 -4.87 -7.17
N PRO A 65 11.20 -5.84 -8.11
CA PRO A 65 10.35 -6.99 -7.92
C PRO A 65 10.73 -7.57 -6.56
N ARG A 66 9.77 -7.60 -5.64
CA ARG A 66 9.86 -8.50 -4.49
C ARG A 66 10.30 -9.85 -5.09
N PRO A 67 11.28 -10.58 -4.52
CA PRO A 67 11.32 -12.00 -4.79
C PRO A 67 9.90 -12.46 -4.54
N ALA A 68 9.22 -12.89 -5.60
CA ALA A 68 7.80 -13.04 -5.55
C ALA A 68 7.52 -14.00 -4.38
N PRO A 69 6.68 -13.66 -3.41
CA PRO A 69 5.94 -14.71 -2.74
C PRO A 69 4.75 -15.07 -3.64
N LEU A 70 4.99 -15.19 -4.95
CA LEU A 70 4.22 -16.08 -5.79
C LEU A 70 5.06 -17.34 -5.84
N GLY A 71 4.49 -18.42 -5.32
CA GLY A 71 4.99 -19.76 -5.55
C GLY A 71 5.16 -19.98 -7.05
N GLN A 72 6.34 -19.70 -7.56
CA GLN A 72 6.77 -20.15 -8.89
C GLN A 72 7.35 -21.57 -8.83
N ALA A 73 7.01 -22.34 -7.79
CA ALA A 73 7.29 -23.77 -7.72
C ALA A 73 6.18 -24.59 -7.04
N GLU A 74 5.17 -23.96 -6.41
CA GLU A 74 4.01 -24.66 -5.87
C GLU A 74 2.75 -24.05 -6.46
N GLU A 75 2.00 -24.83 -7.25
CA GLU A 75 0.71 -24.48 -7.88
C GLU A 75 -0.40 -24.07 -6.88
N LYS A 76 -0.09 -24.01 -5.58
CA LYS A 76 -1.06 -23.89 -4.50
C LYS A 76 -0.89 -22.59 -3.74
N LEU A 77 -2.03 -21.93 -3.47
CA LEU A 77 -2.07 -20.74 -2.61
C LEU A 77 -1.49 -21.06 -1.22
N PRO A 78 -0.69 -20.14 -0.63
CA PRO A 78 -0.22 -20.33 0.72
C PRO A 78 -1.41 -20.36 1.69
N GLY A 79 -1.35 -21.26 2.66
CA GLY A 79 -2.42 -21.47 3.64
C GLY A 79 -2.37 -20.51 4.84
N GLN A 80 -3.36 -20.67 5.72
CA GLN A 80 -3.57 -19.83 6.90
C GLN A 80 -2.34 -19.68 7.83
N PRO A 81 -1.49 -20.71 8.08
CA PRO A 81 -0.30 -20.54 8.91
C PRO A 81 0.75 -19.61 8.30
N TRP A 82 0.88 -19.59 6.97
CA TRP A 82 1.75 -18.64 6.28
C TRP A 82 1.17 -17.23 6.38
N PHE A 83 -0.12 -17.08 6.14
CA PHE A 83 -0.82 -15.81 6.23
C PHE A 83 -0.66 -15.15 7.61
N ARG A 84 -0.92 -15.88 8.69
CA ARG A 84 -0.78 -15.34 10.06
C ARG A 84 0.64 -14.86 10.36
N ARG A 85 1.65 -15.60 9.92
CA ARG A 85 3.06 -15.19 10.06
C ARG A 85 3.35 -13.91 9.29
N GLN A 86 2.88 -13.80 8.04
CA GLN A 86 3.07 -12.58 7.26
C GLN A 86 2.33 -11.39 7.85
N LEU A 87 1.12 -11.59 8.38
CA LEU A 87 0.36 -10.54 9.04
C LEU A 87 1.12 -10.00 10.25
N ALA A 88 1.69 -10.87 11.09
CA ALA A 88 2.53 -10.44 12.21
C ALA A 88 3.73 -9.59 11.75
N VAL A 89 4.46 -10.05 10.73
CA VAL A 89 5.59 -9.32 10.16
C VAL A 89 5.18 -7.95 9.61
N GLU A 90 4.06 -7.85 8.90
CA GLU A 90 3.61 -6.56 8.36
C GLU A 90 3.12 -5.62 9.47
N MET A 91 2.53 -6.14 10.56
CA MET A 91 2.14 -5.31 11.71
C MET A 91 3.36 -4.73 12.45
N ASP A 92 4.43 -5.50 12.61
CA ASP A 92 5.70 -4.98 13.13
C ASP A 92 6.26 -3.88 12.21
N ARG A 93 6.13 -4.04 10.88
CA ARG A 93 6.55 -3.03 9.90
C ARG A 93 5.71 -1.78 9.92
N VAL A 94 4.40 -1.85 10.17
CA VAL A 94 3.55 -0.66 10.34
C VAL A 94 4.08 0.20 11.48
N GLN A 95 4.47 -0.44 12.60
CA GLN A 95 5.02 0.27 13.76
C GLN A 95 6.35 0.96 13.45
N GLN A 96 7.20 0.32 12.64
CA GLN A 96 8.54 0.83 12.27
C GLN A 96 8.48 1.90 11.17
N SER A 97 7.79 1.61 10.06
CA SER A 97 7.78 2.44 8.85
C SER A 97 6.81 3.61 8.91
N LYS A 98 5.85 3.57 9.85
CA LYS A 98 4.73 4.50 9.95
C LYS A 98 3.81 4.54 8.73
N LEU A 99 3.88 3.54 7.86
CA LEU A 99 2.94 3.37 6.76
C LEU A 99 1.74 2.52 7.20
N PRO A 100 0.52 2.81 6.73
CA PRO A 100 -0.65 2.01 7.06
C PRO A 100 -0.58 0.63 6.41
N CYS A 101 -1.34 -0.33 6.93
CA CYS A 101 -1.53 -1.64 6.30
C CYS A 101 -3.02 -1.94 6.24
N ALA A 102 -3.49 -2.39 5.08
CA ALA A 102 -4.87 -2.84 4.93
C ALA A 102 -4.92 -4.36 4.80
N LEU A 103 -5.96 -4.94 5.40
CA LEU A 103 -6.29 -6.35 5.31
C LEU A 103 -7.67 -6.48 4.67
N LEU A 104 -7.74 -7.20 3.56
CA LEU A 104 -8.97 -7.54 2.87
C LEU A 104 -9.22 -9.04 3.00
N LEU A 105 -10.38 -9.40 3.53
CA LEU A 105 -10.87 -10.78 3.53
C LEU A 105 -12.02 -10.90 2.53
N ILE A 106 -12.04 -11.99 1.78
CA ILE A 106 -13.00 -12.26 0.72
C ILE A 106 -13.61 -13.63 0.98
N THR A 107 -14.93 -13.73 0.93
CA THR A 107 -15.64 -15.02 0.92
C THR A 107 -16.52 -15.12 -0.31
N LEU A 108 -16.45 -16.28 -0.95
CA LEU A 108 -17.21 -16.61 -2.15
C LEU A 108 -18.17 -17.76 -1.81
N SER A 109 -19.45 -17.57 -2.10
CA SER A 109 -20.49 -18.59 -1.96
C SER A 109 -20.95 -19.04 -3.35
N GLY A 110 -20.78 -20.32 -3.65
CA GLY A 110 -21.18 -20.94 -4.92
C GLY A 110 -20.69 -22.38 -4.99
N HIS A 111 -21.37 -23.22 -5.79
CA HIS A 111 -20.93 -24.60 -6.01
C HIS A 111 -19.58 -24.63 -6.77
N GLY A 112 -18.58 -25.30 -6.21
CA GLY A 112 -17.32 -25.60 -6.89
C GLY A 112 -16.31 -24.44 -6.98
N VAL A 113 -16.56 -23.30 -6.34
CA VAL A 113 -15.62 -22.17 -6.33
C VAL A 113 -14.39 -22.52 -5.50
N LEU A 114 -13.25 -22.65 -6.18
CA LEU A 114 -11.95 -22.88 -5.56
C LEU A 114 -11.24 -21.54 -5.32
N ALA A 115 -10.58 -21.42 -4.16
CA ALA A 115 -9.80 -20.24 -3.80
C ALA A 115 -8.73 -19.92 -4.88
N GLU A 116 -8.15 -20.95 -5.51
CA GLU A 116 -7.16 -20.81 -6.58
C GLU A 116 -7.74 -20.11 -7.82
N GLN A 117 -8.96 -20.44 -8.22
CA GLN A 117 -9.61 -19.80 -9.38
C GLN A 117 -9.91 -18.33 -9.11
N ALA A 118 -10.36 -18.04 -7.89
CA ALA A 118 -10.56 -16.66 -7.45
C ALA A 118 -9.25 -15.87 -7.41
N ALA A 119 -8.17 -16.47 -6.90
CA ALA A 119 -6.85 -15.83 -6.91
C ALA A 119 -6.36 -15.55 -8.34
N ALA A 120 -6.56 -16.47 -9.28
CA ALA A 120 -6.22 -16.26 -10.68
C ALA A 120 -6.99 -15.07 -11.29
N ALA A 121 -8.28 -14.94 -10.98
CA ALA A 121 -9.08 -13.80 -11.44
C ALA A 121 -8.66 -12.46 -10.79
N LEU A 122 -8.12 -12.50 -9.57
CA LEU A 122 -7.62 -11.31 -8.88
C LEU A 122 -6.21 -10.91 -9.29
N ALA A 123 -5.43 -11.78 -9.95
CA ALA A 123 -4.04 -11.51 -10.31
C ALA A 123 -3.79 -10.19 -11.05
N PRO A 124 -4.62 -9.77 -12.04
CA PRO A 124 -4.46 -8.47 -12.71
C PRO A 124 -4.72 -7.28 -11.78
N CYS A 125 -5.49 -7.53 -10.71
CA CYS A 125 -5.79 -6.57 -9.69
C CYS A 125 -4.80 -6.65 -8.53
N LEU A 126 -3.64 -7.32 -8.57
CA LEU A 126 -2.66 -7.30 -7.47
C LEU A 126 -1.56 -6.26 -7.74
N HIS A 127 -1.13 -5.55 -6.70
CA HIS A 127 -0.01 -4.61 -6.77
C HIS A 127 1.28 -5.27 -6.29
N PRO A 128 2.46 -4.78 -6.73
CA PRO A 128 3.73 -5.19 -6.16
C PRO A 128 3.74 -4.99 -4.65
N GLY A 129 3.99 -6.06 -3.89
CA GLY A 129 3.97 -6.02 -2.43
C GLY A 129 2.68 -6.51 -1.78
N ASP A 130 1.63 -6.73 -2.55
CA ASP A 130 0.44 -7.41 -2.04
C ASP A 130 0.76 -8.88 -1.70
N LEU A 131 0.15 -9.39 -0.62
CA LEU A 131 0.31 -10.77 -0.17
C LEU A 131 -1.04 -11.48 -0.16
N LEU A 132 -1.26 -12.34 -1.15
CA LEU A 132 -2.49 -13.10 -1.29
C LEU A 132 -2.33 -14.52 -0.72
N SER A 133 -3.35 -15.01 -0.01
CA SER A 133 -3.38 -16.34 0.61
C SER A 133 -4.77 -16.95 0.63
N GLY A 134 -4.82 -18.27 0.75
CA GLY A 134 -6.05 -18.98 1.12
C GLY A 134 -6.34 -18.77 2.60
N PHE A 135 -7.56 -18.31 2.90
CA PHE A 135 -8.00 -18.00 4.26
C PHE A 135 -8.96 -19.05 4.81
N THR A 136 -9.99 -19.37 4.04
CA THR A 136 -10.92 -20.48 4.29
C THR A 136 -11.05 -21.31 3.01
N LYS A 137 -11.82 -22.41 3.05
CA LYS A 137 -12.03 -23.27 1.87
C LYS A 137 -12.47 -22.49 0.62
N ASN A 138 -13.30 -21.48 0.81
CA ASN A 138 -13.84 -20.63 -0.27
C ASN A 138 -13.50 -19.15 -0.06
N GLY A 139 -12.41 -18.86 0.67
CA GLY A 139 -12.09 -17.51 1.09
C GLY A 139 -10.63 -17.18 0.91
N LEU A 140 -10.37 -15.92 0.56
CA LEU A 140 -9.05 -15.37 0.34
C LEU A 140 -8.76 -14.29 1.38
N ALA A 141 -7.49 -14.14 1.71
CA ALA A 141 -6.99 -13.02 2.50
C ALA A 141 -5.87 -12.31 1.73
N LEU A 142 -5.95 -10.99 1.71
CA LEU A 142 -5.01 -10.11 1.06
C LEU A 142 -4.47 -9.08 2.04
N ILE A 143 -3.16 -9.09 2.25
CA ILE A 143 -2.44 -8.05 2.97
C ILE A 143 -1.94 -7.02 1.96
N MET A 144 -2.25 -5.75 2.18
CA MET A 144 -1.88 -4.61 1.34
C MET A 144 -1.02 -3.63 2.16
N PRO A 145 0.31 -3.83 2.21
CA PRO A 145 1.22 -2.91 2.88
C PRO A 145 1.17 -1.51 2.25
N GLY A 146 1.19 -0.47 3.08
CA GLY A 146 1.14 0.93 2.62
C GLY A 146 -0.23 1.41 2.13
N ALA A 147 -1.27 0.57 2.18
CA ALA A 147 -2.60 0.94 1.73
C ALA A 147 -3.41 1.61 2.85
N ALA A 148 -3.72 2.90 2.65
CA ALA A 148 -4.70 3.63 3.45
C ALA A 148 -6.14 3.27 3.07
N VAL A 149 -7.11 3.73 3.85
CA VAL A 149 -8.55 3.43 3.69
C VAL A 149 -9.06 3.66 2.27
N GLY A 150 -8.79 4.82 1.68
CA GLY A 150 -9.26 5.14 0.33
C GLY A 150 -8.69 4.21 -0.74
N LYS A 151 -7.40 3.86 -0.63
CA LYS A 151 -6.75 2.91 -1.54
C LYS A 151 -7.32 1.51 -1.35
N ALA A 152 -7.37 1.01 -0.11
CA ALA A 152 -7.90 -0.32 0.21
C ALA A 152 -9.33 -0.51 -0.31
N ARG A 153 -10.20 0.50 -0.13
CA ARG A 153 -11.58 0.45 -0.61
C ARG A 153 -11.68 0.41 -2.13
N ARG A 154 -10.94 1.29 -2.82
CA ARG A 154 -10.90 1.28 -4.30
C ARG A 154 -10.43 -0.08 -4.82
N ARG A 155 -9.41 -0.65 -4.20
CA ARG A 155 -8.83 -1.95 -4.57
C ARG A 155 -9.83 -3.08 -4.34
N ALA A 156 -10.56 -3.06 -3.22
CA ALA A 156 -11.63 -4.02 -2.96
C ALA A 156 -12.76 -3.93 -4.00
N GLU A 157 -13.11 -2.73 -4.47
CA GLU A 157 -14.10 -2.54 -5.54
C GLU A 157 -13.63 -3.10 -6.89
N GLU A 158 -12.36 -2.85 -7.25
CA GLU A 158 -11.74 -3.44 -8.45
C GLU A 158 -11.77 -4.97 -8.41
N MET A 159 -11.41 -5.55 -7.26
CA MET A 159 -11.43 -6.99 -7.03
C MET A 159 -12.84 -7.56 -7.05
N ARG A 160 -13.81 -6.85 -6.45
CA ARG A 160 -15.23 -7.22 -6.51
C ARG A 160 -15.72 -7.28 -7.96
N ALA A 161 -15.43 -6.24 -8.75
CA ALA A 161 -15.80 -6.21 -10.16
C ALA A 161 -15.16 -7.36 -10.94
N ALA A 162 -13.86 -7.62 -10.74
CA ALA A 162 -13.14 -8.71 -11.40
C ALA A 162 -13.78 -10.08 -11.07
N LEU A 163 -14.04 -10.34 -9.80
CA LEU A 163 -14.69 -11.59 -9.36
C LEU A 163 -16.09 -11.72 -9.97
N ARG A 164 -16.91 -10.66 -9.95
CA ARG A 164 -18.25 -10.71 -10.57
C ARG A 164 -18.22 -11.07 -12.05
N THR A 165 -17.20 -10.62 -12.78
CA THR A 165 -17.05 -10.93 -14.21
C THR A 165 -16.48 -12.33 -14.48
N ALA A 166 -15.90 -12.98 -13.47
CA ALA A 166 -15.20 -14.24 -13.63
C ALA A 166 -16.18 -15.39 -13.95
N ALA A 167 -15.81 -16.20 -14.94
CA ALA A 167 -16.68 -17.25 -15.46
C ALA A 167 -17.04 -18.33 -14.41
N PHE A 168 -16.16 -18.61 -13.46
CA PHE A 168 -16.38 -19.64 -12.43
C PHE A 168 -17.44 -19.25 -11.39
N LEU A 169 -17.80 -17.96 -11.30
CA LEU A 169 -18.90 -17.51 -10.45
C LEU A 169 -20.25 -17.58 -11.17
N LYS A 170 -20.28 -17.83 -12.49
CA LYS A 170 -21.51 -18.04 -13.25
C LYS A 170 -21.99 -19.48 -13.02
N GLY A 171 -22.70 -19.68 -11.90
CA GLY A 171 -23.33 -20.96 -11.57
C GLY A 171 -24.40 -21.39 -12.59
N PRO A 172 -24.99 -22.59 -12.43
CA PRO A 172 -26.14 -23.02 -13.23
C PRO A 172 -27.27 -21.98 -13.14
N ALA A 173 -28.02 -21.82 -14.23
CA ALA A 173 -29.05 -20.80 -14.39
C ALA A 173 -29.99 -20.75 -13.16
N GLY A 174 -29.93 -19.64 -12.41
CA GLY A 174 -30.87 -19.35 -11.31
C GLY A 174 -30.26 -19.14 -9.93
N VAL A 175 -28.98 -19.46 -9.68
CA VAL A 175 -28.32 -19.17 -8.38
C VAL A 175 -27.20 -18.16 -8.59
N ALA A 176 -27.43 -16.91 -8.16
CA ALA A 176 -26.40 -15.89 -8.20
C ALA A 176 -25.30 -16.21 -7.17
N PRO A 177 -24.02 -16.20 -7.55
CA PRO A 177 -22.91 -16.32 -6.60
C PRO A 177 -23.00 -15.19 -5.57
N SER A 178 -22.71 -15.50 -4.32
CA SER A 178 -22.61 -14.49 -3.27
C SER A 178 -21.15 -14.15 -3.01
N LEU A 179 -20.88 -12.87 -2.87
CA LEU A 179 -19.54 -12.33 -2.65
C LEU A 179 -19.60 -11.38 -1.45
N ALA A 180 -18.74 -11.59 -0.46
CA ALA A 180 -18.63 -10.73 0.71
C ALA A 180 -17.17 -10.34 0.93
N LEU A 181 -16.92 -9.04 1.12
CA LEU A 181 -15.59 -8.49 1.34
C LEU A 181 -15.58 -7.70 2.66
N GLY A 182 -14.63 -8.01 3.54
CA GLY A 182 -14.37 -7.27 4.77
C GLY A 182 -13.02 -6.56 4.71
N ILE A 183 -12.98 -5.26 4.99
CA ILE A 183 -11.76 -4.45 4.98
C ILE A 183 -11.46 -3.93 6.38
N ALA A 184 -10.27 -4.18 6.88
CA ALA A 184 -9.70 -3.48 8.02
C ALA A 184 -8.44 -2.72 7.58
N VAL A 185 -8.18 -1.56 8.19
CA VAL A 185 -6.94 -0.79 8.00
C VAL A 185 -6.35 -0.52 9.36
N CYS A 186 -5.06 -0.80 9.51
CA CYS A 186 -4.28 -0.42 10.68
C CYS A 186 -3.41 0.77 10.32
N HIS A 187 -3.53 1.85 11.08
CA HIS A 187 -2.66 3.01 10.97
C HIS A 187 -1.46 2.91 11.91
N ALA A 188 -0.40 3.66 11.61
CA ALA A 188 0.86 3.64 12.35
C ALA A 188 0.78 4.08 13.81
N TYR A 189 -0.23 4.87 14.17
CA TYR A 189 -0.50 5.28 15.55
C TYR A 189 -1.29 4.23 16.32
N GLU A 190 -1.85 3.23 15.64
CA GLU A 190 -2.61 2.16 16.27
C GLU A 190 -1.64 1.01 16.60
N THR A 191 -1.37 0.80 17.89
CA THR A 191 -0.64 -0.38 18.34
C THR A 191 -1.61 -1.56 18.43
N LEU A 192 -1.88 -2.19 17.28
CA LEU A 192 -2.76 -3.35 17.19
C LEU A 192 -1.94 -4.64 17.03
N PRO A 193 -2.16 -5.66 17.89
CA PRO A 193 -1.65 -7.00 17.63
C PRO A 193 -2.28 -7.59 16.35
N ALA A 194 -1.53 -8.42 15.62
CA ALA A 194 -1.98 -9.04 14.37
C ALA A 194 -3.30 -9.82 14.50
N GLU A 195 -3.48 -10.57 15.59
CA GLU A 195 -4.73 -11.31 15.85
C GLU A 195 -5.93 -10.37 16.05
N ARG A 196 -5.73 -9.21 16.70
CA ARG A 196 -6.79 -8.21 16.85
C ARG A 196 -7.11 -7.53 15.53
N PHE A 197 -6.09 -7.26 14.71
CA PHE A 197 -6.28 -6.71 13.37
C PHE A 197 -7.04 -7.67 12.45
N LEU A 198 -6.73 -8.97 12.52
CA LEU A 198 -7.48 -10.02 11.84
C LEU A 198 -8.94 -10.08 12.29
N ALA A 199 -9.18 -10.08 13.61
CA ALA A 199 -10.54 -10.12 14.17
C ALA A 199 -11.40 -8.92 13.71
N LEU A 200 -10.79 -7.75 13.51
CA LEU A 200 -11.49 -6.60 12.92
C LEU A 200 -11.91 -6.90 11.48
N ALA A 201 -11.01 -7.41 10.64
CA ALA A 201 -11.34 -7.75 9.26
C ALA A 201 -12.40 -8.87 9.16
N GLU A 202 -12.37 -9.85 10.07
CA GLU A 202 -13.38 -10.90 10.16
C GLU A 202 -14.75 -10.34 10.55
N ALA A 203 -14.81 -9.40 11.50
CA ALA A 203 -16.05 -8.74 11.87
C ALA A 203 -16.65 -7.92 10.71
N GLU A 204 -15.80 -7.29 9.90
CA GLU A 204 -16.23 -6.61 8.67
C GLU A 204 -16.75 -7.59 7.62
N LEU A 205 -16.05 -8.70 7.41
CA LEU A 205 -16.48 -9.75 6.49
C LEU A 205 -17.84 -10.34 6.91
N ALA A 206 -18.03 -10.58 8.22
CA ALA A 206 -19.30 -11.06 8.76
C ALA A 206 -20.44 -10.07 8.51
N ARG A 207 -20.18 -8.76 8.66
CA ARG A 207 -21.16 -7.71 8.33
C ARG A 207 -21.48 -7.69 6.84
N ALA A 208 -20.48 -7.81 5.97
CA ALA A 208 -20.68 -7.89 4.52
C ALA A 208 -21.56 -9.08 4.15
N ALA A 209 -21.32 -10.24 4.76
CA ALA A 209 -22.16 -11.43 4.54
C ALA A 209 -23.61 -11.23 4.99
N GLN A 210 -23.87 -10.43 6.03
CA GLN A 210 -25.22 -10.11 6.50
C GLN A 210 -25.95 -9.09 5.61
N MET A 211 -25.23 -8.20 4.94
CA MET A 211 -25.82 -7.15 4.08
C MET A 211 -26.36 -7.68 2.74
N GLY A 212 -26.19 -8.96 2.46
CA GLY A 212 -26.62 -9.62 1.24
C GLY A 212 -25.46 -9.97 0.30
N SER A 213 -25.80 -10.59 -0.82
CA SER A 213 -24.83 -10.99 -1.83
C SER A 213 -24.22 -9.75 -2.50
N ASP A 214 -22.89 -9.72 -2.57
CA ASP A 214 -22.07 -8.69 -3.23
C ASP A 214 -21.85 -7.38 -2.44
N ALA A 215 -21.53 -7.51 -1.15
CA ALA A 215 -21.25 -6.37 -0.28
C ALA A 215 -19.76 -6.22 0.07
N ILE A 216 -19.32 -4.96 0.22
CA ILE A 216 -18.05 -4.59 0.85
C ILE A 216 -18.38 -3.88 2.16
N CYS A 217 -17.88 -4.41 3.27
CA CYS A 217 -17.93 -3.75 4.56
C CYS A 217 -16.55 -3.29 5.00
N GLN A 218 -16.55 -2.09 5.56
CA GLN A 218 -15.42 -1.49 6.22
C GLN A 218 -16.00 -0.68 7.37
N ARG A 219 -15.48 -0.84 8.59
CA ARG A 219 -15.76 0.15 9.62
C ARG A 219 -15.08 1.40 9.15
N ALA A 220 -15.81 2.51 9.08
CA ALA A 220 -15.16 3.80 9.23
C ALA A 220 -14.39 3.70 10.55
N ALA A 221 -13.07 3.52 10.50
CA ALA A 221 -12.25 3.82 11.65
C ALA A 221 -12.72 5.20 12.08
N ALA A 222 -13.04 5.38 13.36
CA ALA A 222 -13.65 6.59 13.90
C ALA A 222 -12.73 7.82 13.82
N HIS A 223 -11.72 7.79 12.96
CA HIS A 223 -10.84 8.87 12.59
C HIS A 223 -11.08 9.18 11.12
N ALA A 224 -12.05 10.06 10.90
CA ALA A 224 -12.27 10.79 9.65
C ALA A 224 -11.10 11.77 9.34
N GLU A 225 -9.85 11.39 9.63
CA GLU A 225 -8.68 12.25 9.50
C GLU A 225 -7.58 11.56 8.67
N ASP A 226 -7.92 11.19 7.43
CA ASP A 226 -6.94 11.10 6.33
C ASP A 226 -6.76 12.49 5.67
N SER A 227 -7.01 13.58 6.42
CA SER A 227 -6.76 14.98 6.05
C SER A 227 -5.39 15.49 6.49
N CYS A 228 -4.54 14.66 7.09
CA CYS A 228 -3.20 15.07 7.55
C CYS A 228 -2.05 14.16 7.09
N GLN A 229 -2.28 13.27 6.12
CA GLN A 229 -1.18 12.78 5.29
C GLN A 229 -1.01 13.73 4.11
N VAL A 230 -0.20 14.76 4.33
CA VAL A 230 0.31 15.65 3.29
C VAL A 230 0.86 14.76 2.16
N THR A 231 0.12 14.73 1.05
CA THR A 231 0.51 14.04 -0.18
C THR A 231 1.88 14.56 -0.63
N VAL A 232 2.58 13.79 -1.48
CA VAL A 232 3.89 14.23 -1.99
C VAL A 232 3.76 15.59 -2.68
N GLU A 233 2.63 15.81 -3.36
CA GLU A 233 2.25 17.07 -4.00
C GLU A 233 1.97 18.20 -3.00
N GLU A 234 1.20 17.95 -1.93
CA GLU A 234 0.95 18.95 -0.88
C GLU A 234 2.23 19.29 -0.11
N ARG A 235 3.14 18.33 0.04
CA ARG A 235 4.44 18.52 0.70
C ARG A 235 5.32 19.41 -0.15
N ALA A 236 5.35 19.19 -1.47
CA ALA A 236 6.03 20.07 -2.40
C ALA A 236 5.47 21.50 -2.33
N GLN A 237 4.15 21.67 -2.22
CA GLN A 237 3.52 22.99 -2.09
C GLN A 237 3.86 23.69 -0.76
N LEU A 238 3.94 22.95 0.35
CA LEU A 238 4.35 23.51 1.64
C LEU A 238 5.82 23.99 1.63
N TRP A 239 6.69 23.32 0.89
CA TRP A 239 8.11 23.70 0.75
C TRP A 239 8.36 24.80 -0.29
N MET A 240 7.40 25.00 -1.20
CA MET A 240 7.41 26.08 -2.21
C MET A 240 6.90 27.42 -1.67
N GLN A 241 6.39 27.48 -0.43
CA GLN A 241 6.02 28.77 0.15
C GLN A 241 7.28 29.58 0.47
N PRO A 242 7.51 30.74 -0.19
CA PRO A 242 8.56 31.64 0.24
C PRO A 242 8.26 32.05 1.67
N ARG A 243 9.20 31.81 2.59
CA ARG A 243 9.15 32.38 3.94
C ARG A 243 8.96 33.88 3.76
N LYS A 244 7.75 34.39 3.96
CA LYS A 244 7.55 35.83 4.12
C LYS A 244 8.41 36.20 5.32
N ALA A 245 9.55 36.82 5.06
CA ALA A 245 10.37 37.41 6.10
C ALA A 245 9.43 38.28 6.93
N SER A 246 9.25 37.94 8.20
CA SER A 246 8.55 38.80 9.14
C SER A 246 9.36 40.08 9.23
N ARG A 247 8.98 41.08 8.44
CA ARG A 247 9.39 42.47 8.61
C ARG A 247 8.79 42.93 9.94
N ALA A 248 9.56 42.75 11.00
CA ALA A 248 9.41 43.44 12.28
C ALA A 248 10.81 43.80 12.79
N ALA A 249 11.52 44.58 11.98
CA ALA A 249 12.71 45.34 12.38
C ALA A 249 12.69 46.64 11.57
N ALA A 250 11.66 47.46 11.83
CA ALA A 250 11.56 48.83 11.35
C ALA A 250 10.65 49.63 12.29
N GLY A 251 11.19 49.90 13.48
CA GLY A 251 10.81 50.99 14.37
C GLY A 251 12.10 51.38 15.11
N MET A 252 12.93 52.24 14.51
CA MET A 252 13.02 53.67 14.87
C MET A 252 13.25 53.82 16.37
N ALA A 253 14.50 53.74 16.86
CA ALA A 253 15.41 54.88 16.96
C ALA A 253 15.02 56.15 16.17
N ALA A 254 14.38 57.08 16.87
CA ALA A 254 14.62 58.52 16.85
C ALA A 254 13.96 59.12 18.09
#